data_AF-A0A7Y5F9Z4-F1
#
_entry.id   AF-A0A7Y5F9Z4-F1
#
_cell.length_a   1.000
_cell.length_b   1.000
_cell.length_c   1.000
_cell.angle_alpha   90.00
_cell.angle_beta   90.00
_cell.angle_gamma   90.00
#
_symmetry.space_group_name_H-M   'P 1'
#
loop_
_entity.id
_entity.type
_entity.pdbx_description
1 polymer ?
#
loop_
_entity_poly.entity_id
_entity_poly.type
_entity_poly.pdbx_seq_one_letter_code
_entity_poly.pdbx_strand_id
1 'polypeptide(L)'
;MKTVLRATTVWQKSVFGIFITFAVAMHTAAILPAPEFGPPTLVNNDGLTDGDPISLLFESDDRPAVATDGQGNWVTVWRKRDHWSSGMGNYPDYDILSAHSSDNGHTWSDPVKVIPIPSSDFVWEDHPSIATDGKGVWIVVWDSNQYEQSSFSEDVASKYRPTGDSEVMFAKSTDFGATWSTASTIITNAGTDDQDDIEPSIRTNRRGVWEVAWIEAGSLDNTFAVCARSTDGNTWSEPVTLGEMRGQDYGISGRAQGVWLETDEQGNWIAAWHHTEMRAVRSNDNGQTWSTPVEIPLRQRTGLSYGGNLATDKAGHWVLVWEGEVSWSNESFFVSRSEDNGATWSDPEAIAGSTGENLRAKTPVVATDGWGNWCLFSGAEQATLSGLRRVQSISYSTDNGATWTEPGQLHPDLGLINIGGITSYSPGIATDRVGNWVFVTATNITFDTPDGSENDIIAYIAEASLSPSGWPDSDGDNFSDYFELLIIDHDPFDTISGFEEVSPDDDFDGDGMTNLQEFTYRTSPTSPDAPLPASRALYLLLTAFPVAVLGVYILRSSRRPRISL
;
A
#
# COMPACT_ATOMS: atom_id res chain seq x y z
N MET A 1 8.55 70.00 -1.82
CA MET A 1 8.45 68.83 -2.73
C MET A 1 9.52 67.74 -2.49
N LYS A 2 10.66 68.00 -1.84
CA LYS A 2 11.66 66.95 -1.50
C LYS A 2 11.42 66.20 -0.17
N THR A 3 10.50 66.67 0.68
CA THR A 3 10.20 66.04 1.99
C THR A 3 9.07 65.00 1.92
N VAL A 4 8.19 65.08 0.91
CA VAL A 4 7.06 64.13 0.75
C VAL A 4 7.49 62.86 0.01
N LEU A 5 8.54 62.92 -0.82
CA LEU A 5 9.06 61.76 -1.55
C LEU A 5 9.90 60.78 -0.71
N ARG A 6 10.29 61.15 0.52
CA ARG A 6 10.99 60.21 1.44
C ARG A 6 10.05 59.43 2.34
N ALA A 7 8.80 59.88 2.53
CA ALA A 7 7.84 59.19 3.39
C ALA A 7 7.17 57.99 2.67
N THR A 8 6.97 58.07 1.36
CA THR A 8 6.34 57.01 0.57
C THR A 8 7.28 55.85 0.25
N THR A 9 8.59 56.09 0.11
CA THR A 9 9.57 55.01 -0.11
C THR A 9 9.91 54.24 1.16
N VAL A 10 9.79 54.86 2.33
CA VAL A 10 9.97 54.18 3.63
C VAL A 10 8.73 53.34 3.96
N TRP A 11 7.52 53.82 3.66
CA TRP A 11 6.30 53.02 3.80
C TRP A 11 6.23 51.82 2.84
N GLN A 12 6.66 51.96 1.59
CA GLN A 12 6.69 50.82 0.66
C GLN A 12 7.71 49.75 1.06
N LYS A 13 8.88 50.12 1.60
CA LYS A 13 9.87 49.12 2.07
C LYS A 13 9.53 48.50 3.42
N SER A 14 8.84 49.22 4.31
CA SER A 14 8.37 48.67 5.58
C SER A 14 7.16 47.74 5.42
N VAL A 15 6.25 48.02 4.48
CA VAL A 15 5.11 47.12 4.21
C VAL A 15 5.55 45.87 3.42
N PHE A 16 6.46 45.99 2.45
CA PHE A 16 7.03 44.80 1.78
C PHE A 16 7.90 43.96 2.72
N GLY A 17 8.64 44.60 3.64
CA GLY A 17 9.40 43.91 4.69
C GLY A 17 8.49 43.20 5.69
N ILE A 18 7.35 43.77 6.08
CA ILE A 18 6.45 43.16 7.08
C ILE A 18 5.64 42.00 6.48
N PHE A 19 5.31 42.00 5.19
CA PHE A 19 4.65 40.85 4.55
C PHE A 19 5.61 39.69 4.20
N ILE A 20 6.89 39.96 3.92
CA ILE A 20 7.88 38.90 3.65
C ILE A 20 8.53 38.37 4.95
N THR A 21 8.61 39.17 6.02
CA THR A 21 9.16 38.69 7.30
C THR A 21 8.14 37.91 8.13
N PHE A 22 6.84 37.99 7.81
CA PHE A 22 5.81 37.11 8.41
C PHE A 22 5.67 35.74 7.71
N ALA A 23 6.27 35.56 6.53
CA ALA A 23 6.32 34.26 5.84
C ALA A 23 7.59 33.44 6.15
N VAL A 24 8.55 33.97 6.93
CA VAL A 24 9.86 33.33 7.16
C VAL A 24 10.19 33.10 8.65
N ALA A 25 9.27 33.32 9.60
CA ALA A 25 9.58 33.05 11.00
C ALA A 25 8.36 32.67 11.85
N MET A 26 7.76 31.51 11.56
CA MET A 26 7.20 30.62 12.58
C MET A 26 7.45 29.17 12.14
N HIS A 27 8.68 28.70 12.29
CA HIS A 27 8.97 27.27 12.43
C HIS A 27 8.45 26.81 13.80
N THR A 28 7.14 26.76 13.94
CA THR A 28 6.51 25.73 14.77
C THR A 28 6.11 24.66 13.78
N ALA A 29 6.59 23.43 13.95
CA ALA A 29 6.07 22.28 13.22
C ALA A 29 4.55 22.37 13.24
N ALA A 30 3.96 22.77 12.13
CA ALA A 30 2.52 22.74 11.97
C ALA A 30 2.21 21.26 11.95
N ILE A 31 1.65 20.76 13.05
CA ILE A 31 1.05 19.43 13.10
C ILE A 31 -0.01 19.46 11.99
N LEU A 32 0.27 18.81 10.85
CA LEU A 32 -0.74 18.67 9.81
C LEU A 32 -1.94 17.94 10.44
N PRO A 33 -3.18 18.32 10.09
CA PRO A 33 -4.34 17.57 10.55
C PRO A 33 -4.19 16.11 10.07
N ALA A 34 -4.50 15.17 10.96
CA ALA A 34 -4.62 13.77 10.57
C ALA A 34 -5.64 13.64 9.40
N PRO A 35 -5.49 12.65 8.50
CA PRO A 35 -6.46 12.42 7.44
C PRO A 35 -7.86 12.29 8.00
N GLU A 36 -8.83 12.91 7.33
CA GLU A 36 -10.24 12.68 7.64
C GLU A 36 -10.66 11.39 6.95
N PHE A 37 -11.06 10.41 7.76
CA PHE A 37 -11.61 9.15 7.26
C PHE A 37 -13.11 9.30 7.06
N GLY A 38 -13.58 8.84 5.90
CA GLY A 38 -15.00 8.58 5.68
C GLY A 38 -15.50 7.42 6.55
N PRO A 39 -16.83 7.20 6.60
CA PRO A 39 -17.38 6.02 7.26
C PRO A 39 -16.82 4.73 6.62
N PRO A 40 -16.63 3.65 7.39
CA PRO A 40 -16.24 2.36 6.84
C PRO A 40 -17.29 1.83 5.85
N THR A 41 -16.82 1.18 4.79
CA THR A 41 -17.64 0.45 3.83
C THR A 41 -17.34 -1.04 3.94
N LEU A 42 -18.38 -1.87 4.05
CA LEU A 42 -18.27 -3.32 3.97
C LEU A 42 -17.93 -3.74 2.54
N VAL A 43 -16.89 -4.55 2.37
CA VAL A 43 -16.43 -5.02 1.05
C VAL A 43 -17.17 -6.30 0.65
N ASN A 44 -17.35 -7.23 1.58
CA ASN A 44 -18.02 -8.52 1.33
C ASN A 44 -19.50 -8.44 1.76
N ASN A 45 -20.43 -8.48 0.80
CA ASN A 45 -21.89 -8.42 1.08
C ASN A 45 -22.49 -9.77 1.56
N ASP A 46 -21.66 -10.80 1.81
CA ASP A 46 -22.10 -12.13 2.24
C ASP A 46 -22.17 -12.33 3.77
N GLY A 47 -21.77 -11.33 4.58
CA GLY A 47 -21.92 -11.30 6.05
C GLY A 47 -23.38 -11.38 6.58
N LEU A 48 -24.34 -11.77 5.74
CA LEU A 48 -25.72 -12.09 6.09
C LEU A 48 -26.08 -13.57 5.86
N THR A 49 -25.18 -14.39 5.30
CA THR A 49 -25.47 -15.78 4.90
C THR A 49 -24.45 -16.82 5.33
N ASP A 50 -23.38 -16.42 6.02
CA ASP A 50 -22.44 -17.37 6.62
C ASP A 50 -23.17 -18.21 7.69
N GLY A 51 -22.92 -19.52 7.66
CA GLY A 51 -23.92 -20.52 7.97
C GLY A 51 -24.07 -20.87 9.45
N ASP A 52 -25.33 -21.06 9.88
CA ASP A 52 -25.82 -21.74 11.08
C ASP A 52 -25.19 -21.31 12.44
N PRO A 53 -25.96 -20.78 13.41
CA PRO A 53 -25.46 -20.24 14.71
C PRO A 53 -24.85 -21.28 15.68
N ILE A 54 -24.51 -22.47 15.20
CA ILE A 54 -23.86 -23.57 15.94
C ILE A 54 -22.41 -23.79 15.44
N SER A 55 -21.96 -23.13 14.36
CA SER A 55 -20.61 -23.27 13.74
C SER A 55 -19.56 -22.25 14.22
N LEU A 56 -19.92 -21.43 15.22
CA LEU A 56 -19.29 -20.27 15.91
C LEU A 56 -17.74 -20.16 16.09
N LEU A 57 -16.89 -20.85 15.33
CA LEU A 57 -15.44 -20.87 15.51
C LEU A 57 -14.62 -20.97 14.21
N PHE A 58 -15.22 -21.03 13.01
CA PHE A 58 -14.46 -21.49 11.83
C PHE A 58 -14.64 -20.76 10.49
N GLU A 59 -15.66 -19.91 10.28
CA GLU A 59 -15.78 -19.09 9.05
C GLU A 59 -15.17 -17.69 9.28
N SER A 60 -14.33 -17.20 8.36
CA SER A 60 -13.59 -15.95 8.54
C SER A 60 -12.94 -15.45 7.26
N ASP A 61 -13.05 -14.16 6.97
CA ASP A 61 -12.26 -13.48 5.95
C ASP A 61 -11.02 -12.81 6.55
N ASP A 62 -9.85 -12.99 5.94
CA ASP A 62 -8.62 -12.29 6.35
C ASP A 62 -7.59 -12.13 5.24
N ARG A 63 -6.44 -11.51 5.58
CA ARG A 63 -5.31 -11.24 4.66
C ARG A 63 -5.71 -10.44 3.41
N PRO A 64 -6.41 -9.31 3.55
CA PRO A 64 -6.74 -8.49 2.41
C PRO A 64 -5.50 -7.81 1.81
N ALA A 65 -5.46 -7.75 0.48
CA ALA A 65 -4.55 -6.93 -0.29
C ALA A 65 -5.35 -6.09 -1.30
N VAL A 66 -4.94 -4.85 -1.53
CA VAL A 66 -5.66 -3.90 -2.41
C VAL A 66 -4.68 -3.24 -3.40
N ALA A 67 -5.13 -3.04 -4.63
CA ALA A 67 -4.41 -2.29 -5.65
C ALA A 67 -5.36 -1.36 -6.42
N THR A 68 -4.80 -0.33 -7.06
CA THR A 68 -5.52 0.60 -7.93
C THR A 68 -4.76 0.82 -9.24
N ASP A 69 -5.52 1.06 -10.31
CA ASP A 69 -4.99 1.52 -11.60
C ASP A 69 -4.76 3.04 -11.67
N GLY A 70 -5.07 3.77 -10.58
CA GLY A 70 -4.97 5.23 -10.51
C GLY A 70 -6.08 5.98 -11.24
N GLN A 71 -7.03 5.28 -11.88
CA GLN A 71 -8.14 5.84 -12.67
C GLN A 71 -9.49 5.66 -11.96
N GLY A 72 -9.45 5.50 -10.63
CA GLY A 72 -10.62 5.29 -9.80
C GLY A 72 -11.12 3.85 -9.72
N ASN A 73 -10.42 2.89 -10.34
CA ASN A 73 -10.70 1.47 -10.16
C ASN A 73 -9.80 0.90 -9.06
N TRP A 74 -10.41 0.14 -8.16
CA TRP A 74 -9.74 -0.49 -7.04
C TRP A 74 -10.17 -1.95 -6.98
N VAL A 75 -9.21 -2.85 -6.79
CA VAL A 75 -9.48 -4.27 -6.61
C VAL A 75 -8.86 -4.70 -5.29
N THR A 76 -9.67 -5.32 -4.44
CA THR A 76 -9.20 -5.96 -3.22
C THR A 76 -9.39 -7.47 -3.35
N VAL A 77 -8.43 -8.21 -2.83
CA VAL A 77 -8.44 -9.68 -2.72
C VAL A 77 -8.24 -10.08 -1.28
N TRP A 78 -8.79 -11.20 -0.87
CA TRP A 78 -8.65 -11.72 0.50
C TRP A 78 -8.78 -13.24 0.53
N ARG A 79 -8.31 -13.84 1.61
CA ARG A 79 -8.56 -15.25 1.91
C ARG A 79 -9.92 -15.35 2.60
N LYS A 80 -10.81 -16.17 2.05
CA LYS A 80 -12.01 -16.67 2.72
C LYS A 80 -11.70 -18.01 3.36
N ARG A 81 -12.08 -18.18 4.62
CA ARG A 81 -12.06 -19.47 5.31
C ARG A 81 -13.48 -20.00 5.41
N ASP A 82 -13.73 -21.11 4.74
CA ASP A 82 -15.01 -21.82 4.77
C ASP A 82 -14.95 -23.04 5.71
N HIS A 83 -16.10 -23.38 6.31
CA HIS A 83 -16.26 -24.61 7.10
C HIS A 83 -16.88 -25.72 6.26
N TRP A 84 -16.14 -26.81 6.04
CA TRP A 84 -16.71 -28.00 5.42
C TRP A 84 -17.15 -29.06 6.44
N SER A 85 -18.46 -29.18 6.68
CA SER A 85 -19.02 -30.27 7.47
C SER A 85 -19.32 -31.51 6.62
N SER A 86 -18.32 -32.31 6.30
CA SER A 86 -18.59 -33.73 5.98
C SER A 86 -18.63 -34.51 7.29
N GLY A 87 -19.39 -35.61 7.36
CA GLY A 87 -19.46 -36.49 8.54
C GLY A 87 -18.14 -37.22 8.90
N MET A 88 -16.99 -36.64 8.58
CA MET A 88 -15.64 -37.22 8.59
C MET A 88 -14.58 -36.34 9.30
N GLY A 89 -14.94 -35.16 9.85
CA GLY A 89 -14.05 -34.29 10.63
C GLY A 89 -14.13 -32.81 10.22
N ASN A 90 -13.71 -31.91 11.12
CA ASN A 90 -13.68 -30.45 10.90
C ASN A 90 -12.32 -30.03 10.33
N TYR A 91 -12.25 -29.58 9.07
CA TYR A 91 -11.06 -28.96 8.48
C TYR A 91 -11.45 -27.68 7.74
N PRO A 92 -10.64 -26.60 7.85
CA PRO A 92 -10.89 -25.38 7.11
C PRO A 92 -10.56 -25.58 5.62
N ASP A 93 -11.35 -24.96 4.77
CA ASP A 93 -11.11 -24.75 3.34
C ASP A 93 -10.76 -23.27 3.15
N TYR A 94 -9.79 -22.94 2.30
CA TYR A 94 -9.35 -21.56 2.10
C TYR A 94 -9.47 -21.18 0.63
N ASP A 95 -10.33 -20.21 0.30
CA ASP A 95 -10.48 -19.69 -1.06
C ASP A 95 -9.89 -18.27 -1.16
N ILE A 96 -9.50 -17.86 -2.38
CA ILE A 96 -9.23 -16.45 -2.67
C ILE A 96 -10.46 -15.79 -3.30
N LEU A 97 -10.97 -14.76 -2.63
CA LEU A 97 -12.03 -13.89 -3.13
C LEU A 97 -11.49 -12.55 -3.61
N SER A 98 -12.28 -11.88 -4.43
CA SER A 98 -12.01 -10.53 -4.93
C SER A 98 -13.28 -9.70 -5.00
N ALA A 99 -13.15 -8.39 -4.84
CA ALA A 99 -14.19 -7.40 -5.11
C ALA A 99 -13.55 -6.16 -5.72
N HIS A 100 -14.31 -5.45 -6.54
CA HIS A 100 -13.83 -4.23 -7.20
C HIS A 100 -14.72 -3.03 -6.90
N SER A 101 -14.12 -1.85 -6.93
CA SER A 101 -14.77 -0.55 -6.84
C SER A 101 -14.41 0.28 -8.06
N SER A 102 -15.36 1.08 -8.55
CA SER A 102 -15.17 2.06 -9.62
C SER A 102 -15.46 3.50 -9.16
N ASP A 103 -15.53 3.69 -7.84
CA ASP A 103 -15.86 4.96 -7.19
C ASP A 103 -14.94 5.24 -6.00
N ASN A 104 -13.64 4.99 -6.16
CA ASN A 104 -12.63 5.27 -5.12
C ASN A 104 -12.83 4.55 -3.79
N GLY A 105 -13.31 3.31 -3.85
CA GLY A 105 -13.54 2.45 -2.68
C GLY A 105 -14.83 2.77 -1.92
N HIS A 106 -15.65 3.73 -2.38
CA HIS A 106 -16.90 4.11 -1.72
C HIS A 106 -17.93 2.98 -1.76
N THR A 107 -18.02 2.25 -2.87
CA THR A 107 -18.83 1.03 -3.02
C THR A 107 -18.05 -0.10 -3.67
N TRP A 108 -18.41 -1.34 -3.34
CA TRP A 108 -17.75 -2.54 -3.82
C TRP A 108 -18.75 -3.47 -4.51
N SER A 109 -18.27 -4.20 -5.51
CA SER A 109 -19.02 -5.28 -6.16
C SER A 109 -19.32 -6.43 -5.21
N ASP A 110 -20.23 -7.32 -5.59
CA ASP A 110 -20.34 -8.60 -4.91
C ASP A 110 -19.01 -9.39 -5.03
N PRO A 111 -18.62 -10.17 -4.00
CA PRO A 111 -17.41 -10.99 -4.06
C PRO A 111 -17.43 -12.02 -5.19
N VAL A 112 -16.29 -12.17 -5.87
CA VAL A 112 -16.05 -13.15 -6.93
C VAL A 112 -14.87 -14.02 -6.54
N LYS A 113 -15.03 -15.34 -6.62
CA LYS A 113 -13.93 -16.30 -6.47
C LYS A 113 -12.90 -16.08 -7.57
N VAL A 114 -11.62 -15.92 -7.19
CA VAL A 114 -10.50 -15.83 -8.14
C VAL A 114 -10.31 -17.17 -8.86
N ILE A 115 -10.69 -18.28 -8.23
CA ILE A 115 -10.69 -19.62 -8.83
C ILE A 115 -12.01 -20.35 -8.52
N PRO A 116 -12.71 -20.89 -9.52
CA PRO A 116 -13.74 -21.88 -9.29
C PRO A 116 -13.11 -23.28 -9.31
N ILE A 117 -12.61 -23.79 -8.18
CA ILE A 117 -12.20 -25.19 -8.09
C ILE A 117 -13.47 -26.06 -7.90
N PRO A 118 -13.61 -27.22 -8.57
CA PRO A 118 -14.78 -28.08 -8.44
C PRO A 118 -14.88 -28.78 -7.07
N SER A 119 -15.28 -28.06 -6.03
CA SER A 119 -15.97 -28.45 -4.78
C SER A 119 -15.68 -29.82 -4.14
N SER A 120 -14.52 -30.44 -4.37
CA SER A 120 -14.29 -31.85 -3.99
C SER A 120 -12.84 -32.22 -3.67
N ASP A 121 -11.89 -31.32 -3.87
CA ASP A 121 -10.51 -31.40 -3.39
C ASP A 121 -10.31 -30.51 -2.16
N PHE A 122 -9.39 -30.91 -1.30
CA PHE A 122 -8.95 -30.14 -0.15
C PHE A 122 -7.75 -29.31 -0.63
N VAL A 123 -7.96 -28.04 -0.99
CA VAL A 123 -6.87 -27.16 -1.41
C VAL A 123 -6.83 -25.98 -0.46
N TRP A 124 -5.62 -25.55 -0.10
CA TRP A 124 -5.41 -24.41 0.78
C TRP A 124 -4.85 -23.28 -0.05
N GLU A 125 -5.66 -22.26 -0.36
CA GLU A 125 -5.19 -21.03 -1.00
C GLU A 125 -4.93 -19.93 0.04
N ASP A 126 -3.74 -19.34 -0.01
CA ASP A 126 -3.32 -18.40 1.03
C ASP A 126 -2.42 -17.26 0.52
N HIS A 127 -2.28 -16.24 1.37
CA HIS A 127 -1.46 -15.05 1.18
C HIS A 127 -1.63 -14.38 -0.19
N PRO A 128 -2.86 -13.96 -0.55
CA PRO A 128 -3.07 -13.33 -1.85
C PRO A 128 -2.35 -11.98 -1.92
N SER A 129 -1.66 -11.75 -3.04
CA SER A 129 -1.09 -10.45 -3.41
C SER A 129 -1.59 -10.05 -4.79
N ILE A 130 -1.89 -8.77 -4.98
CA ILE A 130 -2.42 -8.23 -6.24
C ILE A 130 -1.57 -7.06 -6.76
N ALA A 131 -1.40 -6.99 -8.08
CA ALA A 131 -0.82 -5.83 -8.76
C ALA A 131 -1.54 -5.55 -10.10
N THR A 132 -1.45 -4.32 -10.58
CA THR A 132 -1.96 -3.91 -11.89
C THR A 132 -0.96 -3.06 -12.65
N ASP A 133 -0.94 -3.23 -13.98
CA ASP A 133 -0.14 -2.41 -14.89
C ASP A 133 -0.72 -1.00 -15.11
N GLY A 134 -1.87 -0.69 -14.50
CA GLY A 134 -2.58 0.58 -14.72
C GLY A 134 -3.29 0.67 -16.07
N LYS A 135 -3.21 -0.37 -16.92
CA LYS A 135 -3.75 -0.40 -18.29
C LYS A 135 -4.83 -1.46 -18.47
N GLY A 136 -5.38 -1.93 -17.35
CA GLY A 136 -6.46 -2.90 -17.29
C GLY A 136 -6.02 -4.35 -17.08
N VAL A 137 -4.72 -4.65 -16.96
CA VAL A 137 -4.27 -5.99 -16.53
C VAL A 137 -4.09 -6.01 -15.03
N TRP A 138 -4.73 -6.97 -14.38
CA TRP A 138 -4.61 -7.24 -12.95
C TRP A 138 -4.14 -8.67 -12.77
N ILE A 139 -3.12 -8.88 -11.95
CA ILE A 139 -2.61 -10.23 -11.63
C ILE A 139 -2.69 -10.41 -10.11
N VAL A 140 -3.28 -11.53 -9.72
CA VAL A 140 -3.30 -12.02 -8.33
C VAL A 140 -2.39 -13.24 -8.26
N VAL A 141 -1.58 -13.30 -7.22
CA VAL A 141 -0.76 -14.46 -6.86
C VAL A 141 -1.12 -14.93 -5.46
N TRP A 142 -0.99 -16.23 -5.20
CA TRP A 142 -1.26 -16.85 -3.91
C TRP A 142 -0.46 -18.15 -3.80
N ASP A 143 -0.22 -18.63 -2.59
CA ASP A 143 0.28 -19.98 -2.38
C ASP A 143 -0.88 -20.98 -2.30
N SER A 144 -0.69 -22.16 -2.90
CA SER A 144 -1.71 -23.20 -2.98
C SER A 144 -1.11 -24.55 -2.63
N ASN A 145 -1.75 -25.31 -1.74
CA ASN A 145 -1.31 -26.67 -1.41
C ASN A 145 -2.45 -27.68 -1.57
N GLN A 146 -2.18 -28.78 -2.30
CA GLN A 146 -3.15 -29.86 -2.51
C GLN A 146 -3.05 -30.94 -1.43
N TYR A 147 -4.19 -31.27 -0.82
CA TYR A 147 -4.37 -32.48 -0.01
C TYR A 147 -5.08 -33.56 -0.82
N GLU A 148 -4.37 -34.63 -1.18
CA GLU A 148 -5.02 -35.88 -1.60
C GLU A 148 -5.56 -36.63 -0.38
N GLN A 149 -6.76 -37.22 -0.52
CA GLN A 149 -7.25 -38.23 0.41
C GLN A 149 -6.31 -39.45 0.37
N SER A 150 -5.46 -39.61 1.37
CA SER A 150 -4.69 -40.85 1.52
C SER A 150 -5.64 -42.05 1.73
N SER A 151 -5.47 -43.11 0.93
CA SER A 151 -6.33 -44.29 0.97
C SER A 151 -5.95 -45.34 2.04
N PHE A 152 -5.15 -45.00 3.06
CA PHE A 152 -4.73 -45.95 4.09
C PHE A 152 -4.56 -45.36 5.50
N SER A 153 -5.13 -46.10 6.48
CA SER A 153 -4.98 -46.09 7.94
C SER A 153 -6.05 -45.35 8.77
N GLU A 154 -6.41 -45.97 9.90
CA GLU A 154 -7.49 -45.60 10.84
C GLU A 154 -7.14 -44.41 11.76
N ASP A 155 -5.99 -43.76 11.56
CA ASP A 155 -5.52 -42.65 12.40
C ASP A 155 -5.80 -41.30 11.72
N VAL A 156 -6.73 -40.53 12.30
CA VAL A 156 -7.33 -39.32 11.72
C VAL A 156 -6.29 -38.21 11.52
N ALA A 157 -5.23 -38.18 12.33
CA ALA A 157 -4.17 -37.15 12.25
C ALA A 157 -3.12 -37.42 11.14
N SER A 158 -3.00 -38.67 10.67
CA SER A 158 -2.13 -39.01 9.52
C SER A 158 -2.88 -39.08 8.19
N LYS A 159 -4.21 -38.89 8.22
CA LYS A 159 -5.11 -39.03 7.07
C LYS A 159 -5.07 -37.83 6.11
N TYR A 160 -4.74 -36.66 6.64
CA TYR A 160 -4.61 -35.39 5.93
C TYR A 160 -3.20 -34.88 6.20
N ARG A 161 -2.27 -35.24 5.34
CA ARG A 161 -1.01 -34.53 5.19
C ARG A 161 -1.07 -33.81 3.84
N PRO A 162 -0.50 -32.60 3.72
CA PRO A 162 -0.24 -32.02 2.41
C PRO A 162 0.39 -33.11 1.54
N THR A 163 -0.20 -33.38 0.37
CA THR A 163 0.37 -34.34 -0.56
C THR A 163 1.08 -33.54 -1.63
N GLY A 164 2.19 -32.96 -1.24
CA GLY A 164 2.90 -31.96 -2.02
C GLY A 164 3.36 -30.82 -1.12
N ASP A 165 4.35 -30.12 -1.63
CA ASP A 165 4.71 -28.76 -1.29
C ASP A 165 3.62 -27.77 -1.72
N SER A 166 3.66 -26.59 -1.11
CA SER A 166 2.86 -25.44 -1.50
C SER A 166 3.45 -24.80 -2.76
N GLU A 167 2.62 -24.34 -3.67
CA GLU A 167 3.02 -23.80 -4.98
C GLU A 167 2.55 -22.38 -5.17
N VAL A 168 3.35 -21.54 -5.82
CA VAL A 168 2.92 -20.19 -6.20
C VAL A 168 2.08 -20.23 -7.47
N MET A 169 0.84 -19.81 -7.32
CA MET A 169 -0.17 -19.76 -8.37
C MET A 169 -0.45 -18.32 -8.78
N PHE A 170 -0.98 -18.13 -9.99
CA PHE A 170 -1.47 -16.83 -10.45
C PHE A 170 -2.73 -16.93 -11.32
N ALA A 171 -3.51 -15.85 -11.32
CA ALA A 171 -4.63 -15.61 -12.24
C ALA A 171 -4.67 -14.15 -12.66
N LYS A 172 -5.27 -13.89 -13.82
CA LYS A 172 -5.33 -12.56 -14.43
C LYS A 172 -6.76 -12.13 -14.68
N SER A 173 -7.02 -10.85 -14.46
CA SER A 173 -8.23 -10.16 -14.91
C SER A 173 -7.86 -9.09 -15.95
N THR A 174 -8.75 -8.90 -16.93
CA THR A 174 -8.71 -7.82 -17.91
C THR A 174 -9.97 -6.94 -17.87
N ASP A 175 -10.76 -7.09 -16.80
CA ASP A 175 -12.05 -6.44 -16.58
C ASP A 175 -12.15 -5.95 -15.13
N PHE A 176 -11.04 -5.44 -14.60
CA PHE A 176 -10.93 -4.81 -13.27
C PHE A 176 -11.41 -5.70 -12.13
N GLY A 177 -11.06 -6.99 -12.16
CA GLY A 177 -11.41 -7.95 -11.11
C GLY A 177 -12.83 -8.52 -11.18
N ALA A 178 -13.60 -8.21 -12.23
CA ALA A 178 -14.93 -8.78 -12.41
C ALA A 178 -14.88 -10.27 -12.79
N THR A 179 -13.89 -10.69 -13.58
CA THR A 179 -13.61 -12.10 -13.89
C THR A 179 -12.12 -12.40 -13.90
N TRP A 180 -11.78 -13.66 -13.61
CA TRP A 180 -10.41 -14.16 -13.54
C TRP A 180 -10.18 -15.30 -14.52
N SER A 181 -8.97 -15.38 -15.09
CA SER A 181 -8.53 -16.54 -15.85
C SER A 181 -8.47 -17.80 -14.98
N THR A 182 -8.38 -18.97 -15.62
CA THR A 182 -7.99 -20.19 -14.90
C THR A 182 -6.62 -19.98 -14.24
N ALA A 183 -6.46 -20.50 -13.03
CA ALA A 183 -5.19 -20.47 -12.32
C ALA A 183 -4.07 -21.22 -13.08
N SER A 184 -2.83 -20.78 -12.89
CA SER A 184 -1.62 -21.41 -13.43
C SER A 184 -0.47 -21.28 -12.44
N THR A 185 0.48 -22.20 -12.43
CA THR A 185 1.69 -22.11 -11.59
C THR A 185 2.66 -21.08 -12.17
N ILE A 186 3.40 -20.37 -11.31
CA ILE A 186 4.53 -19.52 -11.72
C ILE A 186 5.76 -20.36 -12.06
N ILE A 187 5.92 -21.49 -11.37
CA ILE A 187 7.13 -22.31 -11.38
C ILE A 187 7.00 -23.50 -12.33
N THR A 188 8.12 -23.87 -12.98
CA THR A 188 8.20 -24.96 -13.97
C THR A 188 8.49 -26.32 -13.33
N ASN A 189 8.97 -26.33 -12.09
CA ASN A 189 9.24 -27.48 -11.22
C ASN A 189 8.09 -27.82 -10.27
N ALA A 190 6.94 -27.15 -10.39
CA ALA A 190 5.79 -27.37 -9.53
C ALA A 190 5.44 -28.87 -9.38
N GLY A 191 5.37 -29.36 -8.15
CA GLY A 191 5.09 -30.75 -7.76
C GLY A 191 6.25 -31.73 -8.04
N THR A 192 7.46 -31.24 -8.25
CA THR A 192 8.67 -32.08 -8.45
C THR A 192 9.80 -31.82 -7.46
N ASP A 193 9.73 -30.75 -6.68
CA ASP A 193 10.56 -30.60 -5.50
C ASP A 193 9.76 -30.90 -4.22
N ASP A 194 10.39 -30.69 -3.06
CA ASP A 194 9.81 -31.06 -1.75
C ASP A 194 9.79 -29.81 -0.83
N GLN A 195 9.85 -28.59 -1.38
CA GLN A 195 9.96 -27.33 -0.64
C GLN A 195 8.71 -26.47 -0.82
N ASP A 196 8.17 -25.97 0.29
CA ASP A 196 6.98 -25.12 0.27
C ASP A 196 7.30 -23.74 -0.35
N ASP A 197 6.66 -23.40 -1.47
CA ASP A 197 6.67 -22.06 -2.06
C ASP A 197 5.51 -21.22 -1.51
N ILE A 198 5.80 -20.29 -0.60
CA ILE A 198 4.80 -19.62 0.23
C ILE A 198 4.98 -18.10 0.31
N GLU A 199 3.90 -17.42 0.70
CA GLU A 199 3.85 -15.96 0.91
C GLU A 199 4.32 -15.12 -0.30
N PRO A 200 3.75 -15.33 -1.50
CA PRO A 200 4.15 -14.61 -2.69
C PRO A 200 3.76 -13.13 -2.62
N SER A 201 4.63 -12.27 -3.14
CA SER A 201 4.39 -10.85 -3.38
C SER A 201 4.61 -10.52 -4.84
N ILE A 202 3.65 -9.85 -5.47
CA ILE A 202 3.74 -9.41 -6.87
C ILE A 202 3.86 -7.90 -6.97
N ARG A 203 4.71 -7.43 -7.89
CA ARG A 203 4.83 -6.03 -8.30
C ARG A 203 5.04 -5.93 -9.80
N THR A 204 4.70 -4.78 -10.37
CA THR A 204 4.93 -4.47 -11.80
C THR A 204 5.52 -3.09 -11.94
N ASN A 205 6.43 -2.93 -12.89
CA ASN A 205 6.94 -1.60 -13.24
C ASN A 205 5.95 -0.80 -14.10
N ARG A 206 4.74 -1.33 -14.37
CA ARG A 206 3.72 -0.79 -15.30
C ARG A 206 4.19 -0.59 -16.75
N ARG A 207 5.42 -1.01 -17.05
CA ARG A 207 6.10 -0.99 -18.36
C ARG A 207 6.28 -2.41 -18.92
N GLY A 208 5.43 -3.33 -18.48
CA GLY A 208 5.36 -4.71 -18.98
C GLY A 208 6.27 -5.70 -18.27
N VAL A 209 6.94 -5.32 -17.18
CA VAL A 209 7.71 -6.27 -16.34
C VAL A 209 6.96 -6.50 -15.04
N TRP A 210 6.71 -7.77 -14.75
CA TRP A 210 6.16 -8.24 -13.49
C TRP A 210 7.23 -9.06 -12.78
N GLU A 211 7.34 -8.88 -11.48
CA GLU A 211 8.21 -9.69 -10.62
C GLU A 211 7.34 -10.28 -9.51
N VAL A 212 7.54 -11.56 -9.23
CA VAL A 212 6.94 -12.24 -8.09
C VAL A 212 8.07 -12.75 -7.23
N ALA A 213 8.05 -12.42 -5.95
CA ALA A 213 9.00 -12.89 -4.97
C ALA A 213 8.29 -13.71 -3.90
N TRP A 214 8.89 -14.80 -3.44
CA TRP A 214 8.29 -15.70 -2.46
C TRP A 214 9.36 -16.37 -1.61
N ILE A 215 8.90 -17.13 -0.62
CA ILE A 215 9.76 -17.97 0.21
C ILE A 215 9.76 -19.38 -0.39
N GLU A 216 10.94 -19.91 -0.71
CA GLU A 216 11.14 -21.32 -1.05
C GLU A 216 11.60 -22.07 0.22
N ALA A 217 10.68 -22.69 0.94
CA ALA A 217 10.86 -23.23 2.28
C ALA A 217 11.11 -24.75 2.31
N GLY A 218 12.37 -25.13 2.47
CA GLY A 218 12.77 -26.51 2.81
C GLY A 218 12.94 -26.74 4.31
N SER A 219 13.93 -27.58 4.70
CA SER A 219 14.31 -27.78 6.10
C SER A 219 14.83 -26.48 6.77
N LEU A 220 14.92 -26.42 8.12
CA LEU A 220 15.29 -25.22 8.89
C LEU A 220 16.55 -24.44 8.40
N ASP A 221 17.48 -25.11 7.71
CA ASP A 221 18.72 -24.52 7.17
C ASP A 221 18.71 -24.36 5.63
N ASN A 222 17.55 -24.55 5.00
CA ASN A 222 17.37 -24.60 3.56
C ASN A 222 16.12 -23.81 3.16
N THR A 223 16.11 -22.52 3.48
CA THR A 223 15.05 -21.61 3.06
C THR A 223 15.62 -20.37 2.40
N PHE A 224 15.01 -19.95 1.31
CA PHE A 224 15.51 -18.89 0.47
C PHE A 224 14.41 -17.89 0.10
N ALA A 225 14.83 -16.63 -0.03
CA ALA A 225 14.08 -15.63 -0.75
C ALA A 225 14.38 -15.84 -2.23
N VAL A 226 13.34 -15.99 -3.05
CA VAL A 226 13.46 -16.25 -4.47
C VAL A 226 12.53 -15.34 -5.27
N CYS A 227 12.79 -15.17 -6.56
CA CYS A 227 11.89 -14.43 -7.43
C CYS A 227 11.83 -15.00 -8.85
N ALA A 228 10.74 -14.72 -9.55
CA ALA A 228 10.59 -14.95 -10.98
C ALA A 228 9.99 -13.74 -11.69
N ARG A 229 10.44 -13.56 -12.92
CA ARG A 229 10.15 -12.41 -13.76
C ARG A 229 9.24 -12.79 -14.91
N SER A 230 8.27 -11.95 -15.23
CA SER A 230 7.46 -12.04 -16.45
C SER A 230 7.54 -10.75 -17.26
N THR A 231 7.53 -10.89 -18.59
CA THR A 231 7.41 -9.75 -19.52
C THR A 231 6.09 -9.70 -20.27
N ASP A 232 5.17 -10.64 -19.97
CA ASP A 232 3.88 -10.76 -20.66
C ASP A 232 2.71 -11.04 -19.70
N GLY A 233 2.99 -11.25 -18.41
CA GLY A 233 2.00 -11.60 -17.38
C GLY A 233 1.38 -12.99 -17.57
N ASN A 234 1.99 -13.87 -18.38
CA ASN A 234 1.50 -15.23 -18.64
C ASN A 234 2.59 -16.29 -18.47
N THR A 235 3.84 -15.93 -18.75
CA THR A 235 4.99 -16.82 -18.65
C THR A 235 6.03 -16.20 -17.74
N TRP A 236 6.66 -17.04 -16.93
CA TRP A 236 7.61 -16.62 -15.92
C TRP A 236 8.98 -17.23 -16.22
N SER A 237 10.03 -16.51 -15.86
CA SER A 237 11.38 -17.05 -15.89
C SER A 237 11.53 -18.19 -14.89
N GLU A 238 12.58 -18.99 -15.07
CA GLU A 238 13.05 -19.85 -13.98
C GLU A 238 13.34 -19.01 -12.72
N PRO A 239 13.03 -19.51 -11.51
CA PRO A 239 13.28 -18.78 -10.28
C PRO A 239 14.77 -18.47 -10.07
N VAL A 240 15.03 -17.29 -9.53
CA VAL A 240 16.35 -16.83 -9.13
C VAL A 240 16.39 -16.71 -7.62
N THR A 241 17.37 -17.36 -6.99
CA THR A 241 17.64 -17.21 -5.56
C THR A 241 18.22 -15.82 -5.26
N LEU A 242 17.50 -15.04 -4.44
CA LEU A 242 17.92 -13.73 -3.97
C LEU A 242 18.88 -13.85 -2.77
N GLY A 243 18.62 -14.79 -1.88
CA GLY A 243 19.49 -15.12 -0.76
C GLY A 243 18.84 -15.97 0.32
N GLU A 244 19.66 -16.40 1.28
CA GLU A 244 19.23 -17.24 2.41
C GLU A 244 18.31 -16.49 3.38
N MET A 245 17.28 -17.19 3.84
CA MET A 245 16.38 -16.82 4.94
C MET A 245 16.69 -17.66 6.18
N ARG A 246 16.33 -17.14 7.37
CA ARG A 246 16.54 -17.89 8.61
C ARG A 246 15.32 -18.79 8.85
N GLY A 247 15.47 -20.10 8.69
CA GLY A 247 14.31 -21.01 8.68
C GLY A 247 13.68 -21.36 10.01
N GLN A 248 13.81 -20.54 11.07
CA GLN A 248 13.40 -20.94 12.42
C GLN A 248 11.91 -20.73 12.75
N ASP A 249 11.12 -20.06 11.89
CA ASP A 249 9.78 -19.59 12.27
C ASP A 249 8.69 -19.83 11.20
N TYR A 250 8.79 -20.90 10.40
CA TYR A 250 7.68 -21.31 9.52
C TYR A 250 6.46 -21.77 10.34
N GLY A 251 5.34 -21.06 10.17
CA GLY A 251 4.01 -21.56 10.53
C GLY A 251 3.58 -21.49 12.01
N ILE A 252 4.34 -20.85 12.92
CA ILE A 252 3.98 -20.86 14.36
C ILE A 252 3.22 -19.60 14.82
N SER A 253 3.23 -18.49 14.06
CA SER A 253 2.76 -17.18 14.59
C SER A 253 1.66 -16.45 13.82
N GLY A 254 1.24 -16.89 12.62
CA GLY A 254 0.25 -16.17 11.82
C GLY A 254 0.71 -14.77 11.34
N ARG A 255 2.01 -14.49 11.39
CA ARG A 255 2.64 -13.23 10.96
C ARG A 255 3.20 -13.40 9.54
N ALA A 256 3.09 -12.38 8.70
CA ALA A 256 3.75 -12.36 7.38
C ALA A 256 5.28 -12.36 7.55
N GLN A 257 5.96 -13.31 6.93
CA GLN A 257 7.43 -13.44 6.86
C GLN A 257 7.97 -13.29 5.43
N GLY A 258 7.08 -13.02 4.47
CA GLY A 258 7.33 -12.97 3.04
C GLY A 258 8.46 -12.06 2.57
N VAL A 259 8.75 -12.16 1.28
CA VAL A 259 9.70 -11.29 0.60
C VAL A 259 8.98 -10.02 0.15
N TRP A 260 9.35 -8.88 0.73
CA TRP A 260 8.75 -7.59 0.39
C TRP A 260 9.45 -7.01 -0.83
N LEU A 261 8.72 -6.99 -1.94
CA LEU A 261 9.18 -6.53 -3.24
C LEU A 261 8.57 -5.17 -3.55
N GLU A 262 9.37 -4.25 -4.09
CA GLU A 262 8.90 -2.96 -4.59
C GLU A 262 9.75 -2.45 -5.76
N THR A 263 9.15 -1.64 -6.63
CA THR A 263 9.85 -0.99 -7.76
C THR A 263 9.54 0.50 -7.82
N ASP A 264 10.52 1.28 -8.27
CA ASP A 264 10.29 2.68 -8.60
C ASP A 264 9.55 2.85 -9.93
N GLU A 265 9.36 1.78 -10.71
CA GLU A 265 8.83 1.78 -12.08
C GLU A 265 9.78 2.36 -13.15
N GLN A 266 10.95 2.88 -12.76
CA GLN A 266 12.03 3.29 -13.67
C GLN A 266 13.10 2.20 -13.85
N GLY A 267 12.85 1.01 -13.31
CA GLY A 267 13.62 -0.20 -13.49
C GLY A 267 14.59 -0.52 -12.38
N ASN A 268 14.48 0.19 -11.26
CA ASN A 268 15.04 -0.27 -10.00
C ASN A 268 14.00 -1.09 -9.23
N TRP A 269 14.44 -2.21 -8.68
CA TRP A 269 13.64 -3.10 -7.86
C TRP A 269 14.40 -3.39 -6.58
N ILE A 270 13.69 -3.48 -5.47
CA ILE A 270 14.25 -3.92 -4.19
C ILE A 270 13.39 -5.05 -3.66
N ALA A 271 14.05 -6.11 -3.22
CA ALA A 271 13.44 -7.18 -2.46
C ALA A 271 14.10 -7.21 -1.07
N ALA A 272 13.29 -7.22 -0.02
CA ALA A 272 13.74 -7.31 1.36
C ALA A 272 13.10 -8.48 2.09
N TRP A 273 13.80 -9.09 3.02
CA TRP A 273 13.30 -10.24 3.77
C TRP A 273 13.95 -10.37 5.14
N HIS A 274 13.36 -11.25 5.96
CA HIS A 274 13.85 -11.55 7.28
C HIS A 274 14.97 -12.61 7.30
N HIS A 275 15.99 -12.36 8.11
CA HIS A 275 17.07 -13.29 8.42
C HIS A 275 17.41 -13.19 9.93
N THR A 276 18.66 -13.35 10.36
CA THR A 276 19.05 -12.91 11.73
C THR A 276 18.86 -11.41 11.92
N GLU A 277 18.96 -10.65 10.84
CA GLU A 277 18.65 -9.22 10.69
C GLU A 277 17.81 -9.04 9.41
N MET A 278 17.42 -7.82 9.07
CA MET A 278 16.79 -7.56 7.78
C MET A 278 17.84 -7.58 6.66
N ARG A 279 17.50 -8.17 5.51
CA ARG A 279 18.34 -8.16 4.31
C ARG A 279 17.59 -7.54 3.16
N ALA A 280 18.33 -6.93 2.24
CA ALA A 280 17.80 -6.43 0.99
C ALA A 280 18.74 -6.73 -0.18
N VAL A 281 18.17 -7.02 -1.34
CA VAL A 281 18.86 -6.95 -2.63
C VAL A 281 18.21 -5.93 -3.51
N ARG A 282 18.97 -5.43 -4.48
CA ARG A 282 18.47 -4.53 -5.50
C ARG A 282 18.76 -5.05 -6.90
N SER A 283 17.85 -4.77 -7.81
CA SER A 283 18.08 -4.80 -9.24
C SER A 283 17.99 -3.38 -9.78
N ASN A 284 18.81 -3.08 -10.78
CA ASN A 284 18.85 -1.80 -11.49
C ASN A 284 18.86 -2.04 -13.02
N ASP A 285 18.35 -3.19 -13.43
CA ASP A 285 18.21 -3.65 -14.81
C ASP A 285 16.85 -4.32 -15.07
N ASN A 286 15.80 -3.86 -14.40
CA ASN A 286 14.44 -4.40 -14.47
C ASN A 286 14.34 -5.89 -14.07
N GLY A 287 14.97 -6.26 -12.96
CA GLY A 287 14.88 -7.60 -12.37
C GLY A 287 15.65 -8.69 -13.14
N GLN A 288 16.48 -8.30 -14.12
CA GLN A 288 17.30 -9.28 -14.86
C GLN A 288 18.44 -9.83 -14.02
N THR A 289 19.06 -8.97 -13.19
CA THR A 289 20.09 -9.37 -12.24
C THR A 289 19.88 -8.68 -10.89
N TRP A 290 20.32 -9.37 -9.83
CA TRP A 290 20.21 -8.91 -8.46
C TRP A 290 21.60 -8.75 -7.82
N SER A 291 21.75 -7.74 -6.97
CA SER A 291 22.96 -7.53 -6.19
C SER A 291 23.18 -8.65 -5.18
N THR A 292 24.37 -8.72 -4.58
CA THR A 292 24.55 -9.48 -3.34
C THR A 292 23.71 -8.85 -2.22
N PRO A 293 23.17 -9.64 -1.27
CA PRO A 293 22.41 -9.09 -0.14
C PRO A 293 23.21 -8.10 0.70
N VAL A 294 22.57 -6.98 1.04
CA VAL A 294 23.05 -5.99 2.02
C VAL A 294 22.31 -6.24 3.34
N GLU A 295 23.03 -6.20 4.46
CA GLU A 295 22.46 -6.34 5.79
C GLU A 295 22.01 -4.96 6.32
N ILE A 296 20.83 -4.91 6.92
CA ILE A 296 20.26 -3.72 7.56
C ILE A 296 20.37 -3.95 9.08
N PRO A 297 21.39 -3.37 9.74
CA PRO A 297 21.82 -3.80 11.07
C PRO A 297 20.86 -3.39 12.18
N LEU A 298 20.58 -4.25 13.15
CA LEU A 298 19.73 -3.90 14.30
C LEU A 298 20.55 -3.23 15.42
N ARG A 299 20.04 -2.11 15.99
CA ARG A 299 20.72 -1.42 17.11
C ARG A 299 20.67 -2.19 18.44
N GLN A 300 19.78 -3.16 18.64
CA GLN A 300 19.69 -3.95 19.89
C GLN A 300 19.48 -5.45 19.61
N ARG A 301 20.48 -6.27 19.99
CA ARG A 301 20.40 -7.74 19.96
C ARG A 301 19.58 -8.28 21.13
N THR A 302 18.26 -8.08 21.15
CA THR A 302 17.43 -8.69 22.20
C THR A 302 16.27 -9.55 21.72
N GLY A 303 16.01 -9.68 20.41
CA GLY A 303 14.95 -10.56 19.95
C GLY A 303 14.85 -10.75 18.44
N LEU A 304 13.76 -11.41 18.03
CA LEU A 304 13.45 -11.76 16.63
C LEU A 304 12.83 -10.54 15.92
N SER A 305 12.86 -10.55 14.59
CA SER A 305 12.16 -9.56 13.75
C SER A 305 11.15 -10.32 12.89
N TYR A 306 10.02 -9.71 12.60
CA TYR A 306 8.91 -10.33 11.86
C TYR A 306 8.24 -9.25 11.02
N GLY A 307 7.30 -9.62 10.15
CA GLY A 307 6.29 -8.71 9.59
C GLY A 307 6.84 -7.39 9.07
N GLY A 308 7.07 -7.29 7.78
CA GLY A 308 7.59 -6.08 7.15
C GLY A 308 6.77 -5.63 5.96
N ASN A 309 7.18 -4.49 5.41
CA ASN A 309 6.70 -3.98 4.15
C ASN A 309 7.67 -2.93 3.61
N LEU A 310 7.72 -2.80 2.28
CA LEU A 310 8.61 -1.89 1.57
C LEU A 310 7.79 -1.01 0.64
N ALA A 311 8.04 0.30 0.66
CA ALA A 311 7.43 1.25 -0.26
C ALA A 311 8.46 2.24 -0.82
N THR A 312 8.16 2.82 -1.97
CA THR A 312 8.93 3.88 -2.62
C THR A 312 8.01 4.98 -3.14
N ASP A 313 8.48 6.23 -3.08
CA ASP A 313 7.80 7.35 -3.71
C ASP A 313 8.05 7.41 -5.23
N LYS A 314 8.93 6.55 -5.73
CA LYS A 314 9.47 6.52 -7.10
C LYS A 314 10.38 7.69 -7.46
N ALA A 315 10.73 8.55 -6.50
CA ALA A 315 11.72 9.62 -6.66
C ALA A 315 13.08 9.25 -6.01
N GLY A 316 13.29 7.97 -5.69
CA GLY A 316 14.52 7.45 -5.10
C GLY A 316 14.52 7.35 -3.58
N HIS A 317 13.39 7.65 -2.93
CA HIS A 317 13.21 7.43 -1.50
C HIS A 317 12.55 6.08 -1.24
N TRP A 318 13.21 5.22 -0.46
CA TRP A 318 12.73 3.88 -0.13
C TRP A 318 12.58 3.74 1.38
N VAL A 319 11.43 3.24 1.83
CA VAL A 319 11.11 3.05 3.24
C VAL A 319 10.78 1.59 3.48
N LEU A 320 11.59 0.94 4.31
CA LEU A 320 11.35 -0.40 4.82
C LEU A 320 10.86 -0.29 6.27
N VAL A 321 9.73 -0.92 6.56
CA VAL A 321 9.16 -1.01 7.91
C VAL A 321 9.08 -2.46 8.34
N TRP A 322 9.28 -2.75 9.63
CA TRP A 322 9.12 -4.09 10.17
C TRP A 322 8.79 -4.12 11.66
N GLU A 323 8.30 -5.26 12.14
CA GLU A 323 8.14 -5.56 13.55
C GLU A 323 9.48 -6.03 14.17
N GLY A 324 9.90 -5.42 15.27
CA GLY A 324 11.09 -5.83 15.99
C GLY A 324 10.93 -5.80 17.50
N GLU A 325 11.56 -6.75 18.18
CA GLU A 325 11.60 -6.79 19.65
C GLU A 325 12.58 -5.74 20.23
N VAL A 326 12.06 -4.86 21.09
CA VAL A 326 12.84 -3.84 21.80
C VAL A 326 13.33 -4.35 23.16
N SER A 327 12.58 -5.27 23.78
CA SER A 327 12.94 -5.98 25.01
C SER A 327 12.08 -7.23 25.14
N TRP A 328 12.44 -8.17 26.04
CA TRP A 328 11.63 -9.35 26.33
C TRP A 328 10.14 -8.99 26.48
N SER A 329 9.30 -9.44 25.55
CA SER A 329 7.84 -9.21 25.47
C SER A 329 7.33 -7.82 25.03
N ASN A 330 8.20 -6.96 24.47
CA ASN A 330 7.84 -5.66 23.91
C ASN A 330 8.31 -5.54 22.45
N GLU A 331 7.37 -5.33 21.54
CA GLU A 331 7.58 -5.23 20.09
C GLU A 331 7.25 -3.80 19.62
N SER A 332 8.04 -3.27 18.70
CA SER A 332 7.84 -1.95 18.10
C SER A 332 7.98 -2.02 16.59
N PHE A 333 7.51 -0.97 15.92
CA PHE A 333 7.76 -0.78 14.50
C PHE A 333 9.12 -0.13 14.33
N PHE A 334 9.97 -0.74 13.52
CA PHE A 334 11.23 -0.18 13.08
C PHE A 334 11.10 0.32 11.64
N VAL A 335 11.86 1.36 11.34
CA VAL A 335 11.96 1.96 10.02
C VAL A 335 13.43 2.07 9.65
N SER A 336 13.74 1.73 8.41
CA SER A 336 15.00 2.07 7.77
C SER A 336 14.72 2.59 6.36
N ARG A 337 15.58 3.51 5.93
CA ARG A 337 15.44 4.25 4.69
C ARG A 337 16.66 4.11 3.82
N SER A 338 16.42 4.08 2.51
CA SER A 338 17.45 4.13 1.48
C SER A 338 17.18 5.34 0.58
N GLU A 339 18.26 6.06 0.27
CA GLU A 339 18.29 7.25 -0.60
C GLU A 339 19.10 6.97 -1.90
N ASP A 340 19.52 5.72 -2.10
CA ASP A 340 20.43 5.30 -3.17
C ASP A 340 20.00 3.98 -3.83
N ASN A 341 18.68 3.79 -3.94
CA ASN A 341 18.04 2.62 -4.56
C ASN A 341 18.47 1.28 -3.93
N GLY A 342 18.57 1.24 -2.61
CA GLY A 342 18.81 0.04 -1.81
C GLY A 342 20.29 -0.33 -1.70
N ALA A 343 21.21 0.52 -2.15
CA ALA A 343 22.64 0.25 -2.04
C ALA A 343 23.12 0.40 -0.59
N THR A 344 22.56 1.37 0.16
CA THR A 344 22.79 1.56 1.58
C THR A 344 21.49 1.89 2.30
N TRP A 345 21.45 1.55 3.59
CA TRP A 345 20.30 1.75 4.44
C TRP A 345 20.73 2.52 5.68
N SER A 346 19.87 3.42 6.15
CA SER A 346 20.04 4.10 7.43
C SER A 346 19.93 3.11 8.59
N ASP A 347 20.55 3.46 9.72
CA ASP A 347 20.36 2.70 10.95
C ASP A 347 18.85 2.61 11.28
N PRO A 348 18.34 1.43 11.70
CA PRO A 348 16.95 1.29 12.09
C PRO A 348 16.56 2.19 13.27
N GLU A 349 15.44 2.87 13.12
CA GLU A 349 14.84 3.71 14.15
C GLU A 349 13.46 3.16 14.53
N ALA A 350 13.21 3.05 15.84
CA ALA A 350 11.89 2.67 16.34
C ALA A 350 10.94 3.87 16.25
N ILE A 351 9.71 3.66 15.77
CA ILE A 351 8.69 4.71 15.72
C ILE A 351 8.32 5.12 17.16
N ALA A 352 8.41 6.41 17.46
CA ALA A 352 8.08 6.94 18.79
C ALA A 352 6.63 6.59 19.19
N GLY A 353 6.41 6.24 20.46
CA GLY A 353 5.09 5.82 20.95
C GLY A 353 4.68 4.37 20.59
N SER A 354 5.40 3.70 19.68
CA SER A 354 5.27 2.25 19.46
C SER A 354 5.98 1.40 20.52
N THR A 355 6.71 2.05 21.44
CA THR A 355 7.40 1.43 22.58
C THR A 355 6.61 1.69 23.87
N GLY A 356 5.78 0.75 24.31
CA GLY A 356 5.09 0.87 25.59
C GLY A 356 4.44 -0.45 26.02
N GLU A 357 4.34 -0.69 27.34
CA GLU A 357 3.77 -1.95 27.91
C GLU A 357 2.34 -2.25 27.45
N ASN A 358 1.68 -1.31 26.78
CA ASN A 358 0.28 -1.38 26.36
C ASN A 358 0.06 -1.43 24.85
N LEU A 359 1.06 -1.43 23.96
CA LEU A 359 0.84 -1.57 22.50
C LEU A 359 1.91 -2.48 21.90
N ARG A 360 1.48 -3.54 21.19
CA ARG A 360 2.37 -4.46 20.46
C ARG A 360 2.12 -4.36 18.96
N ALA A 361 3.17 -4.02 18.22
CA ALA A 361 3.19 -3.93 16.77
C ALA A 361 2.86 -5.26 16.09
N LYS A 362 2.01 -5.26 15.05
CA LYS A 362 1.74 -6.43 14.20
C LYS A 362 1.60 -6.02 12.73
N THR A 363 2.26 -6.77 11.84
CA THR A 363 2.06 -6.74 10.38
C THR A 363 1.93 -5.31 9.82
N PRO A 364 2.97 -4.47 9.95
CA PRO A 364 2.96 -3.14 9.36
C PRO A 364 2.92 -3.22 7.84
N VAL A 365 2.11 -2.38 7.22
CA VAL A 365 2.16 -2.05 5.79
C VAL A 365 2.40 -0.56 5.65
N VAL A 366 3.21 -0.17 4.66
CA VAL A 366 3.54 1.22 4.38
C VAL A 366 3.17 1.55 2.94
N ALA A 367 2.60 2.72 2.72
CA ALA A 367 2.42 3.27 1.39
C ALA A 367 2.69 4.77 1.38
N THR A 368 2.93 5.30 0.19
CA THR A 368 3.09 6.72 -0.06
C THR A 368 2.25 7.13 -1.25
N ASP A 369 1.69 8.33 -1.21
CA ASP A 369 1.08 8.96 -2.38
C ASP A 369 2.13 9.39 -3.41
N GLY A 370 3.43 9.27 -3.08
CA GLY A 370 4.51 9.81 -3.88
C GLY A 370 4.77 11.27 -3.53
N TRP A 371 3.84 11.98 -2.93
CA TRP A 371 3.96 13.39 -2.57
C TRP A 371 4.50 13.52 -1.16
N GLY A 372 5.62 12.88 -0.84
CA GLY A 372 6.28 13.00 0.47
C GLY A 372 5.43 12.61 1.68
N ASN A 373 4.19 12.12 1.48
CA ASN A 373 3.33 11.62 2.54
C ASN A 373 3.45 10.11 2.59
N TRP A 374 3.79 9.61 3.76
CA TRP A 374 3.96 8.20 4.02
C TRP A 374 2.99 7.82 5.13
N CYS A 375 2.24 6.74 4.89
CA CYS A 375 1.32 6.19 5.87
C CYS A 375 1.74 4.77 6.21
N LEU A 376 1.91 4.51 7.49
CA LEU A 376 2.02 3.18 8.05
C LEU A 376 0.65 2.81 8.59
N PHE A 377 0.14 1.67 8.14
CA PHE A 377 -1.08 1.04 8.64
C PHE A 377 -0.73 -0.32 9.25
N SER A 378 -1.31 -0.65 10.39
CA SER A 378 -0.90 -1.85 11.12
C SER A 378 -1.98 -2.36 12.06
N GLY A 379 -2.00 -3.68 12.25
CA GLY A 379 -2.61 -4.26 13.43
C GLY A 379 -1.77 -3.98 14.68
N ALA A 380 -2.42 -3.91 15.84
CA ALA A 380 -1.73 -3.80 17.13
C ALA A 380 -2.51 -4.50 18.25
N GLU A 381 -1.80 -4.99 19.27
CA GLU A 381 -2.42 -5.45 20.51
C GLU A 381 -2.28 -4.39 21.60
N GLN A 382 -3.39 -3.85 22.08
CA GLN A 382 -3.45 -2.89 23.17
C GLN A 382 -3.80 -3.52 24.51
N ALA A 383 -2.94 -3.39 25.53
CA ALA A 383 -3.29 -3.84 26.89
C ALA A 383 -4.27 -2.87 27.57
N THR A 384 -5.36 -3.42 28.10
CA THR A 384 -6.37 -2.68 28.86
C THR A 384 -6.58 -3.30 30.24
N LEU A 385 -7.23 -2.58 31.16
CA LEU A 385 -7.62 -3.11 32.48
C LEU A 385 -8.48 -4.38 32.38
N SER A 386 -9.13 -4.61 31.22
CA SER A 386 -9.97 -5.76 30.92
C SER A 386 -9.28 -6.90 30.15
N GLY A 387 -7.98 -6.77 29.82
CA GLY A 387 -7.23 -7.72 28.99
C GLY A 387 -6.61 -7.08 27.74
N LEU A 388 -5.92 -7.88 26.92
CA LEU A 388 -5.42 -7.45 25.61
C LEU A 388 -6.60 -7.24 24.66
N ARG A 389 -6.61 -6.12 23.95
CA ARG A 389 -7.52 -5.81 22.85
C ARG A 389 -6.70 -5.72 21.58
N ARG A 390 -7.29 -6.02 20.43
CA ARG A 390 -6.60 -5.81 19.15
C ARG A 390 -7.22 -4.59 18.50
N VAL A 391 -6.38 -3.74 17.91
CA VAL A 391 -6.76 -2.45 17.34
C VAL A 391 -6.05 -2.25 16.02
N GLN A 392 -6.63 -1.43 15.16
CA GLN A 392 -5.97 -0.93 13.96
C GLN A 392 -5.35 0.43 14.25
N SER A 393 -4.11 0.64 13.84
CA SER A 393 -3.38 1.89 14.06
C SER A 393 -2.74 2.45 12.80
N ILE A 394 -2.62 3.76 12.79
CA ILE A 394 -2.03 4.55 11.72
C ILE A 394 -0.94 5.47 12.26
N SER A 395 0.12 5.64 11.48
CA SER A 395 1.19 6.60 11.72
C SER A 395 1.56 7.27 10.39
N TYR A 396 1.93 8.54 10.47
CA TYR A 396 2.24 9.36 9.29
C TYR A 396 3.65 9.92 9.35
N SER A 397 4.25 10.03 8.18
CA SER A 397 5.50 10.73 7.95
C SER A 397 5.32 11.72 6.79
N THR A 398 5.90 12.90 6.91
CA THR A 398 5.90 13.94 5.87
C THR A 398 7.31 14.38 5.47
N ASP A 399 8.31 13.61 5.89
CA ASP A 399 9.73 13.86 5.69
C ASP A 399 10.46 12.60 5.20
N ASN A 400 9.81 11.88 4.27
CA ASN A 400 10.34 10.68 3.61
C ASN A 400 10.74 9.55 4.57
N GLY A 401 9.90 9.34 5.59
CA GLY A 401 10.03 8.29 6.59
C GLY A 401 11.02 8.61 7.69
N ALA A 402 11.55 9.84 7.75
CA ALA A 402 12.57 10.22 8.73
C ALA A 402 11.98 10.36 10.13
N THR A 403 10.78 10.91 10.24
CA THR A 403 10.04 11.01 11.50
C THR A 403 8.59 10.61 11.31
N TRP A 404 8.04 9.97 12.33
CA TRP A 404 6.70 9.40 12.32
C TRP A 404 5.89 9.93 13.49
N THR A 405 4.59 10.17 13.26
CA THR A 405 3.67 10.46 14.36
C THR A 405 3.53 9.25 15.28
N GLU A 406 3.17 9.47 16.55
CA GLU A 406 2.81 8.35 17.42
C GLU A 406 1.63 7.56 16.80
N PRO A 407 1.63 6.21 16.85
CA PRO A 407 0.53 5.42 16.32
C PRO A 407 -0.81 5.79 16.98
N GLY A 408 -1.75 6.29 16.17
CA GLY A 408 -3.11 6.62 16.57
C GLY A 408 -4.11 5.55 16.12
N GLN A 409 -5.31 5.54 16.72
CA GLN A 409 -6.40 4.70 16.22
C GLN A 409 -6.90 5.22 14.86
N LEU A 410 -7.19 4.31 13.93
CA LEU A 410 -7.71 4.65 12.59
C LEU A 410 -9.00 5.49 12.65
N HIS A 411 -9.93 5.13 13.54
CA HIS A 411 -11.21 5.84 13.67
C HIS A 411 -11.79 5.73 15.10
N PRO A 412 -12.25 6.84 15.70
CA PRO A 412 -12.71 6.87 17.10
C PRO A 412 -14.02 6.10 17.34
N ASP A 413 -14.92 6.02 16.35
CA ASP A 413 -16.20 5.31 16.49
C ASP A 413 -16.09 3.80 16.33
N LEU A 414 -14.91 3.28 15.92
CA LEU A 414 -14.70 1.84 15.89
C LEU A 414 -14.60 1.24 17.29
N GLY A 415 -14.39 2.07 18.31
CA GLY A 415 -14.25 1.60 19.67
C GLY A 415 -13.12 0.58 19.82
N LEU A 416 -12.88 0.18 21.04
CA LEU A 416 -11.94 -0.87 21.34
C LEU A 416 -12.58 -2.23 21.04
N ILE A 417 -12.58 -2.65 19.77
CA ILE A 417 -13.18 -3.92 19.35
C ILE A 417 -12.48 -5.06 20.06
N ASN A 418 -13.25 -5.91 20.74
CA ASN A 418 -12.73 -7.18 21.21
C ASN A 418 -12.70 -8.12 20.02
N ILE A 419 -11.57 -8.08 19.33
CA ILE A 419 -11.23 -8.97 18.23
C ILE A 419 -10.96 -10.37 18.80
N GLY A 420 -11.97 -11.02 19.38
CA GLY A 420 -11.88 -12.42 19.80
C GLY A 420 -11.87 -13.31 18.57
N GLY A 421 -10.87 -14.19 18.44
CA GLY A 421 -10.85 -15.21 17.37
C GLY A 421 -10.02 -14.88 16.12
N ILE A 422 -9.60 -13.63 15.88
CA ILE A 422 -8.72 -13.34 14.73
C ILE A 422 -7.35 -14.01 14.88
N THR A 423 -6.93 -14.70 13.82
CA THR A 423 -5.60 -15.30 13.65
C THR A 423 -4.64 -14.43 12.81
N SER A 424 -5.13 -13.47 12.04
CA SER A 424 -4.32 -12.65 11.11
C SER A 424 -4.51 -11.14 11.31
N TYR A 425 -3.41 -10.42 11.48
CA TYR A 425 -3.38 -8.97 11.66
C TYR A 425 -3.25 -8.19 10.36
N SER A 426 -3.11 -8.87 9.23
CA SER A 426 -2.65 -8.29 7.96
C SER A 426 -3.65 -7.26 7.41
N PRO A 427 -3.29 -5.98 7.37
CA PRO A 427 -4.05 -4.98 6.65
C PRO A 427 -3.49 -4.78 5.24
N GLY A 428 -4.26 -4.12 4.38
CA GLY A 428 -3.82 -3.62 3.08
C GLY A 428 -3.99 -2.09 2.98
N ILE A 429 -3.12 -1.43 2.22
CA ILE A 429 -3.21 0.00 1.93
C ILE A 429 -2.78 0.25 0.49
N ALA A 430 -3.52 1.09 -0.22
CA ALA A 430 -3.14 1.60 -1.53
C ALA A 430 -3.60 3.05 -1.70
N THR A 431 -2.98 3.76 -2.64
CA THR A 431 -3.34 5.13 -3.00
C THR A 431 -3.27 5.31 -4.52
N ASP A 432 -4.15 6.14 -5.05
CA ASP A 432 -4.13 6.57 -6.46
C ASP A 432 -3.11 7.69 -6.73
N ARG A 433 -2.40 8.15 -5.68
CA ARG A 433 -1.40 9.23 -5.73
C ARG A 433 -1.96 10.61 -6.04
N VAL A 434 -3.28 10.77 -6.15
CA VAL A 434 -3.95 12.06 -6.34
C VAL A 434 -4.84 12.42 -5.15
N GLY A 435 -4.71 11.68 -4.04
CA GLY A 435 -5.26 12.04 -2.74
C GLY A 435 -6.28 11.05 -2.20
N ASN A 436 -6.61 9.99 -2.92
CA ASN A 436 -7.44 8.91 -2.40
C ASN A 436 -6.57 7.81 -1.83
N TRP A 437 -6.90 7.40 -0.61
CA TRP A 437 -6.26 6.28 0.09
C TRP A 437 -7.33 5.29 0.51
N VAL A 438 -7.14 4.03 0.15
CA VAL A 438 -8.00 2.92 0.56
C VAL A 438 -7.23 2.02 1.51
N PHE A 439 -7.80 1.82 2.69
CA PHE A 439 -7.29 0.95 3.74
C PHE A 439 -8.24 -0.23 3.88
N VAL A 440 -7.74 -1.46 3.76
CA VAL A 440 -8.55 -2.68 3.90
C VAL A 440 -8.09 -3.49 5.09
N THR A 441 -9.03 -4.01 5.88
CA THR A 441 -8.74 -4.84 7.06
C THR A 441 -9.88 -5.82 7.31
N ALA A 442 -9.54 -6.97 7.89
CA ALA A 442 -10.51 -7.89 8.45
C ALA A 442 -10.96 -7.43 9.86
N THR A 443 -12.25 -7.57 10.17
CA THR A 443 -12.79 -7.27 11.51
C THR A 443 -14.16 -7.91 11.78
N ASN A 444 -14.45 -8.21 13.05
CA ASN A 444 -15.75 -8.73 13.51
C ASN A 444 -16.82 -7.62 13.72
N ILE A 445 -16.92 -6.59 12.86
CA ILE A 445 -17.89 -5.51 13.10
C ILE A 445 -19.29 -5.97 12.69
N THR A 446 -20.16 -6.21 13.66
CA THR A 446 -21.60 -6.37 13.45
C THR A 446 -22.23 -5.03 13.08
N PHE A 447 -22.60 -4.85 11.81
CA PHE A 447 -23.35 -3.66 11.41
C PHE A 447 -24.84 -3.69 11.75
N ASP A 448 -25.45 -4.85 12.10
CA ASP A 448 -26.82 -4.87 12.66
C ASP A 448 -27.34 -6.24 13.19
N THR A 449 -26.49 -7.27 13.38
CA THR A 449 -26.97 -8.61 13.81
C THR A 449 -26.52 -9.00 15.23
N PRO A 450 -27.38 -9.65 16.06
CA PRO A 450 -27.04 -10.03 17.44
C PRO A 450 -26.06 -11.21 17.59
N ASP A 451 -25.56 -11.77 16.49
CA ASP A 451 -24.84 -13.05 16.43
C ASP A 451 -23.47 -13.01 15.74
N GLY A 452 -22.93 -11.84 15.37
CA GLY A 452 -21.67 -11.74 14.61
C GLY A 452 -20.46 -12.41 15.26
N SER A 453 -20.09 -13.54 14.67
CA SER A 453 -18.93 -14.34 15.04
C SER A 453 -17.90 -14.50 13.91
N GLU A 454 -18.20 -14.10 12.68
CA GLU A 454 -17.25 -14.09 11.55
C GLU A 454 -16.48 -12.77 11.38
N ASN A 455 -15.33 -12.85 10.70
CA ASN A 455 -14.56 -11.69 10.25
C ASN A 455 -15.01 -11.28 8.86
N ASP A 456 -15.26 -9.98 8.68
CA ASP A 456 -15.58 -9.36 7.40
C ASP A 456 -14.45 -8.45 6.93
N ILE A 457 -14.37 -8.23 5.61
CA ILE A 457 -13.45 -7.27 5.01
C ILE A 457 -14.11 -5.89 4.97
N ILE A 458 -13.44 -4.91 5.56
CA ILE A 458 -13.88 -3.51 5.58
C ILE A 458 -12.84 -2.62 4.89
N ALA A 459 -13.33 -1.69 4.09
CA ALA A 459 -12.58 -0.60 3.52
C ALA A 459 -12.82 0.72 4.28
N TYR A 460 -11.74 1.45 4.56
CA TYR A 460 -11.78 2.84 4.99
C TYR A 460 -11.17 3.70 3.89
N ILE A 461 -11.77 4.86 3.67
CA ILE A 461 -11.33 5.80 2.65
C ILE A 461 -10.88 7.05 3.38
N ALA A 462 -9.64 7.47 3.12
CA ALA A 462 -9.17 8.78 3.51
C ALA A 462 -8.96 9.63 2.27
N GLU A 463 -9.58 10.80 2.27
CA GLU A 463 -9.24 11.86 1.32
C GLU A 463 -8.10 12.66 1.95
N ALA A 464 -6.88 12.43 1.47
CA ALA A 464 -5.70 13.06 2.04
C ALA A 464 -5.59 14.53 1.60
N SER A 465 -5.78 15.42 2.57
CA SER A 465 -5.41 16.84 2.51
C SER A 465 -3.96 17.09 2.97
N LEU A 466 -3.05 16.14 2.73
CA LEU A 466 -1.67 16.22 3.20
C LEU A 466 -0.79 16.87 2.13
N SER A 467 -0.38 18.11 2.36
CA SER A 467 0.54 18.85 1.47
C SER A 467 1.85 19.09 2.20
N PRO A 468 2.94 18.44 1.79
CA PRO A 468 4.27 18.90 2.13
C PRO A 468 4.55 20.28 1.59
N SER A 469 5.33 21.02 2.37
CA SER A 469 5.97 22.25 1.92
C SER A 469 7.30 21.90 1.26
N GLY A 470 7.30 21.71 -0.06
CA GLY A 470 8.50 21.45 -0.86
C GLY A 470 8.41 20.13 -1.61
N TRP A 471 8.49 20.21 -2.93
CA TRP A 471 8.45 19.10 -3.86
C TRP A 471 9.76 19.07 -4.65
N PRO A 472 10.30 17.88 -5.00
CA PRO A 472 11.32 17.78 -6.04
C PRO A 472 10.81 18.42 -7.35
N ASP A 473 11.70 19.13 -8.01
CA ASP A 473 11.50 19.88 -9.25
C ASP A 473 12.83 19.79 -10.01
N SER A 474 13.01 18.67 -10.70
CA SER A 474 14.27 18.22 -11.27
C SER A 474 14.68 19.02 -12.49
N ASP A 475 13.72 19.50 -13.28
CA ASP A 475 13.93 20.31 -14.48
C ASP A 475 13.79 21.82 -14.22
N GLY A 476 13.27 22.22 -13.06
CA GLY A 476 13.25 23.59 -12.57
C GLY A 476 12.13 24.43 -13.17
N ASP A 477 11.06 23.80 -13.65
CA ASP A 477 9.91 24.45 -14.26
C ASP A 477 8.84 24.86 -13.21
N ASN A 478 9.10 24.58 -11.93
CA ASN A 478 8.23 24.82 -10.78
C ASN A 478 6.94 23.95 -10.84
N PHE A 479 7.03 22.82 -11.52
CA PHE A 479 6.16 21.68 -11.44
C PHE A 479 6.81 20.61 -10.55
N SER A 480 6.02 19.63 -10.13
CA SER A 480 6.48 18.65 -9.15
C SER A 480 6.83 17.36 -9.87
N ASP A 481 8.04 16.83 -9.64
CA ASP A 481 8.46 15.53 -10.19
C ASP A 481 7.42 14.45 -9.89
N TYR A 482 6.85 14.48 -8.68
CA TYR A 482 5.80 13.55 -8.26
C TYR A 482 4.54 13.57 -9.12
N PHE A 483 4.14 14.74 -9.63
CA PHE A 483 2.99 14.89 -10.49
C PHE A 483 3.33 14.58 -11.94
N GLU A 484 4.53 14.96 -12.38
CA GLU A 484 5.04 14.62 -13.70
C GLU A 484 5.17 13.12 -13.90
N LEU A 485 5.57 12.38 -12.85
CA LEU A 485 5.59 10.91 -12.87
C LEU A 485 4.21 10.31 -13.17
N LEU A 486 3.10 10.94 -12.79
CA LEU A 486 1.76 10.45 -13.14
C LEU A 486 1.56 10.46 -14.66
N ILE A 487 2.05 11.50 -15.34
CA ILE A 487 1.96 11.66 -16.79
C ILE A 487 2.97 10.73 -17.49
N ILE A 488 4.22 10.73 -17.05
CA ILE A 488 5.30 9.89 -17.60
C ILE A 488 4.97 8.39 -17.49
N ASP A 489 4.34 7.97 -16.39
CA ASP A 489 3.99 6.56 -16.17
C ASP A 489 2.65 6.16 -16.82
N HIS A 490 1.86 7.11 -17.37
CA HIS A 490 0.54 6.82 -17.93
C HIS A 490 0.60 5.93 -19.19
N ASP A 491 1.35 6.37 -20.21
CA ASP A 491 1.64 5.57 -21.39
C ASP A 491 3.15 5.52 -21.66
N PRO A 492 3.88 4.56 -21.07
CA PRO A 492 5.32 4.41 -21.29
C PRO A 492 5.72 4.01 -22.72
N PHE A 493 4.78 3.84 -23.65
CA PHE A 493 5.07 3.67 -25.08
C PHE A 493 4.86 4.95 -25.89
N ASP A 494 4.44 6.04 -25.26
CA ASP A 494 4.41 7.35 -25.88
C ASP A 494 5.82 7.96 -25.98
N THR A 495 5.88 9.27 -26.26
CA THR A 495 7.14 9.98 -26.41
C THR A 495 7.59 10.71 -25.15
N ILE A 496 6.80 10.68 -24.07
CA ILE A 496 7.06 11.38 -22.81
C ILE A 496 7.81 10.44 -21.88
N SER A 497 9.10 10.67 -21.72
CA SER A 497 10.04 9.77 -21.05
C SER A 497 10.83 10.41 -19.91
N GLY A 498 10.64 11.72 -19.68
CA GLY A 498 11.27 12.46 -18.60
C GLY A 498 10.55 13.76 -18.28
N PHE A 499 10.93 14.35 -17.14
CA PHE A 499 10.33 15.56 -16.54
C PHE A 499 10.25 16.73 -17.52
N GLU A 500 11.36 17.01 -18.22
CA GLU A 500 11.50 18.12 -19.19
C GLU A 500 10.48 18.09 -20.36
N GLU A 501 9.81 16.96 -20.59
CA GLU A 501 8.80 16.77 -21.64
C GLU A 501 7.37 16.98 -21.12
N VAL A 502 7.16 17.02 -19.80
CA VAL A 502 5.88 17.29 -19.15
C VAL A 502 5.74 18.79 -18.93
N SER A 503 4.77 19.42 -19.61
CA SER A 503 4.54 20.86 -19.50
C SER A 503 3.40 21.14 -18.50
N PRO A 504 3.57 22.07 -17.54
CA PRO A 504 2.52 22.45 -16.57
C PRO A 504 1.34 23.16 -17.23
N ASP A 505 1.54 23.75 -18.41
CA ASP A 505 0.51 24.46 -19.17
C ASP A 505 -0.28 23.55 -20.13
N ASP A 506 0.17 22.29 -20.32
CA ASP A 506 -0.51 21.33 -21.18
C ASP A 506 -1.75 20.75 -20.47
N ASP A 507 -2.68 20.21 -21.25
CA ASP A 507 -3.92 19.55 -20.80
C ASP A 507 -3.81 18.10 -21.31
N PHE A 508 -3.18 17.24 -20.51
CA PHE A 508 -2.74 15.92 -20.96
C PHE A 508 -3.91 14.98 -21.27
N ASP A 509 -4.95 15.00 -20.43
CA ASP A 509 -6.12 14.14 -20.59
C ASP A 509 -7.25 14.77 -21.43
N GLY A 510 -7.15 16.06 -21.74
CA GLY A 510 -8.04 16.78 -22.66
C GLY A 510 -9.37 17.20 -22.05
N ASP A 511 -9.47 17.30 -20.71
CA ASP A 511 -10.69 17.68 -20.01
C ASP A 511 -10.90 19.21 -19.90
N GLY A 512 -9.88 19.98 -20.30
CA GLY A 512 -9.87 21.45 -20.29
C GLY A 512 -9.17 22.07 -19.08
N MET A 513 -8.62 21.27 -18.16
CA MET A 513 -7.76 21.69 -17.07
C MET A 513 -6.30 21.47 -17.47
N THR A 514 -5.43 22.44 -17.15
CA THR A 514 -4.00 22.25 -17.39
C THR A 514 -3.41 21.36 -16.30
N ASN A 515 -2.33 20.64 -16.58
CA ASN A 515 -1.59 19.82 -15.62
C ASN A 515 -1.28 20.59 -14.31
N LEU A 516 -0.95 21.90 -14.38
CA LEU A 516 -0.74 22.75 -13.20
C LEU A 516 -2.02 23.02 -12.39
N GLN A 517 -3.16 23.14 -13.07
CA GLN A 517 -4.45 23.29 -12.42
C GLN A 517 -4.81 22.00 -11.70
N GLU A 518 -4.65 20.87 -12.36
CA GLU A 518 -4.90 19.56 -11.77
C GLU A 518 -3.98 19.28 -10.58
N PHE A 519 -2.69 19.59 -10.70
CA PHE A 519 -1.75 19.58 -9.58
C PHE A 519 -2.22 20.44 -8.41
N THR A 520 -2.74 21.64 -8.71
CA THR A 520 -3.27 22.56 -7.69
C THR A 520 -4.55 22.03 -7.05
N TYR A 521 -5.38 21.31 -7.81
CA TYR A 521 -6.69 20.83 -7.36
C TYR A 521 -6.68 19.38 -6.89
N ARG A 522 -5.57 18.67 -7.04
CA ARG A 522 -5.42 17.23 -6.77
C ARG A 522 -6.41 16.40 -7.57
N THR A 523 -6.47 16.67 -8.87
CA THR A 523 -7.19 15.84 -9.84
C THR A 523 -6.18 15.05 -10.67
N SER A 524 -6.67 14.05 -11.38
CA SER A 524 -5.80 13.11 -12.09
C SER A 524 -5.41 13.67 -13.45
N PRO A 525 -4.13 13.96 -13.72
CA PRO A 525 -3.69 14.49 -15.02
C PRO A 525 -3.84 13.53 -16.19
N THR A 526 -4.32 12.32 -15.91
CA THR A 526 -4.40 11.22 -16.86
C THR A 526 -5.80 10.63 -16.97
N SER A 527 -6.77 11.21 -16.26
CA SER A 527 -8.14 10.69 -16.22
C SER A 527 -9.12 11.85 -16.25
N PRO A 528 -9.86 12.05 -17.37
CA PRO A 528 -10.70 13.22 -17.53
C PRO A 528 -11.68 13.42 -16.39
N ASP A 529 -11.67 14.58 -15.75
CA ASP A 529 -12.58 14.86 -14.65
C ASP A 529 -14.03 14.88 -15.14
N ALA A 530 -14.94 14.38 -14.30
CA ALA A 530 -16.35 14.57 -14.54
C ALA A 530 -16.67 16.08 -14.58
N PRO A 531 -17.49 16.58 -15.54
CA PRO A 531 -17.78 18.00 -15.65
C PRO A 531 -18.31 18.53 -14.32
N LEU A 532 -17.54 19.45 -13.72
CA LEU A 532 -17.76 19.90 -12.35
C LEU A 532 -19.23 20.30 -12.12
N PRO A 533 -19.90 19.81 -11.07
CA PRO A 533 -21.20 20.32 -10.72
C PRO A 533 -21.10 21.84 -10.45
N ALA A 534 -22.09 22.60 -10.91
CA ALA A 534 -22.06 24.08 -10.91
C ALA A 534 -21.75 24.72 -9.53
N SER A 535 -21.91 23.97 -8.44
CA SER A 535 -21.55 24.37 -7.07
C SER A 535 -20.03 24.42 -6.82
N ARG A 536 -19.22 23.51 -7.41
CA ARG A 536 -17.75 23.55 -7.32
C ARG A 536 -17.14 24.55 -8.31
N ALA A 537 -17.73 24.71 -9.49
CA ALA A 537 -17.35 25.75 -10.45
C ALA A 537 -17.46 27.18 -9.88
N LEU A 538 -18.43 27.42 -8.98
CA LEU A 538 -18.58 28.71 -8.30
C LEU A 538 -17.48 28.95 -7.24
N TYR A 539 -16.98 27.89 -6.60
CA TYR A 539 -15.87 27.96 -5.63
C TYR A 539 -14.55 28.27 -6.34
N LEU A 540 -14.29 27.64 -7.49
CA LEU A 540 -13.15 27.89 -8.37
C LEU A 540 -13.14 29.31 -8.97
N LEU A 541 -14.32 29.83 -9.36
CA LEU A 541 -14.47 31.22 -9.77
C LEU A 541 -14.18 32.22 -8.63
N LEU A 542 -14.46 31.85 -7.37
CA LEU A 542 -14.25 32.74 -6.22
C LEU A 542 -12.80 32.74 -5.71
N THR A 543 -12.06 31.64 -5.86
CA THR A 543 -10.65 31.54 -5.45
C THR A 543 -9.66 32.06 -6.50
N ALA A 544 -10.01 32.08 -7.80
CA ALA A 544 -9.20 32.66 -8.87
C ALA A 544 -9.30 34.21 -8.98
N PHE A 545 -10.37 34.81 -8.42
CA PHE A 545 -10.63 36.26 -8.51
C PHE A 545 -9.62 37.21 -7.82
N PRO A 546 -8.88 36.84 -6.76
CA PRO A 546 -7.88 37.73 -6.15
C PRO A 546 -6.68 38.01 -7.07
N VAL A 547 -6.33 37.09 -7.97
CA VAL A 547 -5.13 37.19 -8.83
C VAL A 547 -5.39 38.12 -10.03
N ALA A 548 -6.57 38.02 -10.65
CA ALA A 548 -6.92 38.85 -11.81
C ALA A 548 -7.17 40.34 -11.45
N VAL A 549 -7.74 40.63 -10.28
CA VAL A 549 -8.00 42.01 -9.83
C VAL A 549 -6.70 42.75 -9.51
N LEU A 550 -5.67 42.06 -9.02
CA LEU A 550 -4.35 42.64 -8.75
C LEU A 550 -3.60 42.99 -10.06
N GLY A 551 -3.67 42.11 -11.08
CA GLY A 551 -3.08 42.36 -12.40
C GLY A 551 -3.69 43.56 -13.14
N VAL A 552 -5.02 43.74 -13.05
CA VAL A 552 -5.72 44.88 -13.66
C VAL A 552 -5.44 46.19 -12.92
N TYR A 553 -5.24 46.16 -11.59
CA TYR A 553 -4.89 47.36 -10.82
C TYR A 553 -3.46 47.83 -11.11
N ILE A 554 -2.52 46.91 -11.29
CA ILE A 554 -1.13 47.22 -11.64
C ILE A 554 -1.03 47.80 -13.06
N LEU A 555 -1.76 47.25 -14.04
CA LEU A 555 -1.79 47.75 -15.42
C LEU A 555 -2.51 49.10 -15.59
N ARG A 556 -3.46 49.44 -14.71
CA ARG A 556 -4.10 50.78 -14.71
C ARG A 556 -3.23 51.86 -14.07
N SER A 557 -2.35 51.51 -13.13
CA SER A 557 -1.46 52.47 -12.45
C SER A 557 -0.24 52.92 -13.29
N SER A 558 0.07 52.22 -14.39
CA SER A 558 1.23 52.49 -15.25
C SER A 558 0.94 53.42 -16.45
N ARG A 559 -0.32 53.77 -16.73
CA ARG A 559 -0.67 54.75 -17.77
C ARG A 559 -0.70 56.18 -17.20
N ARG A 560 0.44 56.88 -17.21
CA ARG A 560 0.46 58.34 -17.04
C ARG A 560 -0.07 59.04 -18.30
N PRO A 561 -0.90 60.08 -18.20
CA PRO A 561 -1.27 60.89 -19.35
C PRO A 561 -0.06 61.72 -19.80
N ARG A 562 0.28 61.65 -21.10
CA ARG A 562 1.13 62.65 -21.76
C ARG A 562 0.37 63.97 -21.78
N ILE A 563 0.78 64.92 -20.94
CA ILE A 563 0.40 66.32 -21.10
C ILE A 563 1.47 66.95 -21.99
N SER A 564 1.03 67.47 -23.14
CA SER A 564 1.84 68.35 -23.99
C SER A 564 1.79 69.76 -23.42
N LEU A 565 2.98 70.35 -23.21
CA LEU A 565 3.32 71.76 -23.42
C LEU A 565 4.84 71.90 -23.34
#